data_AF-A0A355TAL3-F1
#
_entry.id   AF-A0A355TAL3-F1
#
_cell.length_a   1.000
_cell.length_b   1.000
_cell.length_c   1.000
_cell.angle_alpha   90.00
_cell.angle_beta   90.00
_cell.angle_gamma   90.00
#
_symmetry.space_group_name_H-M   'P 1'
#
loop_
_entity.id
_entity.type
_entity.pdbx_description
1 polymer ?
#
loop_
_entity_poly.entity_id
_entity_poly.type
_entity_poly.pdbx_seq_one_letter_code
_entity_poly.pdbx_strand_id
1 'polypeptide(L)'
;MEKTLHEKICLANDTAKQPLSPEEVSGIVREVVSSLTGDVSAADLKFYAELQDLASYIRHAKQEIADIKPKDISESHIPHATDELDAVVGATEDATNKIMDICDTISSIAGECAPETSQQLVDCTTHIFEACNFQDITGQRITKVVQTLKHIDVKVEALLAALGEEIKREGGDSGAGPIDEKALLNGPQLPDKAIDQDEIDRLLSDM
;
A
#
# COMPACT_ATOMS: atom_id res chain seq x y z
N MET A 1 -21.31 -55.70 4.62
CA MET A 1 -21.34 -54.27 4.26
C MET A 1 -21.80 -53.51 5.48
N GLU A 2 -20.93 -52.64 5.99
CA GLU A 2 -21.20 -51.82 7.17
C GLU A 2 -22.15 -50.68 6.76
N LYS A 3 -23.27 -50.49 7.48
CA LYS A 3 -24.27 -49.47 7.16
C LYS A 3 -23.72 -48.07 7.46
N THR A 4 -23.89 -47.14 6.53
CA THR A 4 -23.38 -45.76 6.65
C THR A 4 -24.13 -44.99 7.76
N LEU A 5 -23.51 -43.91 8.29
CA LEU A 5 -24.11 -43.05 9.33
C LEU A 5 -25.51 -42.57 8.94
N HIS A 6 -25.69 -42.21 7.68
CA HIS A 6 -26.96 -41.77 7.13
C HIS A 6 -28.02 -42.88 7.16
N GLU A 7 -27.65 -44.12 6.83
CA GLU A 7 -28.56 -45.27 6.88
C GLU A 7 -28.95 -45.63 8.32
N LYS A 8 -28.04 -45.49 9.30
CA LYS A 8 -28.34 -45.74 10.72
C LYS A 8 -29.28 -44.67 11.30
N ILE A 9 -29.08 -43.39 10.94
CA ILE A 9 -29.96 -42.29 11.37
C ILE A 9 -31.35 -42.43 10.75
N CYS A 10 -31.45 -42.75 9.45
CA CYS A 10 -32.74 -42.98 8.79
C CYS A 10 -33.49 -44.19 9.41
N LEU A 11 -32.79 -45.30 9.68
CA LEU A 11 -33.40 -46.47 10.31
C LEU A 11 -33.90 -46.19 11.73
N ALA A 12 -33.14 -45.41 12.50
CA ALA A 12 -33.52 -44.99 13.85
C ALA A 12 -34.75 -44.06 13.82
N ASN A 13 -34.80 -43.13 12.85
CA ASN A 13 -35.92 -42.21 12.66
C ASN A 13 -37.20 -42.95 12.20
N ASP A 14 -37.07 -43.94 11.31
CA ASP A 14 -38.19 -44.78 10.85
C ASP A 14 -38.73 -45.69 11.96
N THR A 15 -37.86 -46.14 12.87
CA THR A 15 -38.25 -46.98 14.02
C THR A 15 -38.93 -46.16 15.12
N ALA A 16 -38.46 -44.92 15.36
CA ALA A 16 -38.98 -44.02 16.39
C ALA A 16 -40.33 -43.37 16.03
N LYS A 17 -40.69 -43.30 14.73
CA LYS A 17 -41.91 -42.63 14.21
C LYS A 17 -42.11 -41.18 14.68
N GLN A 18 -41.05 -40.56 15.22
CA GLN A 18 -40.96 -39.18 15.66
C GLN A 18 -39.52 -38.69 15.41
N PRO A 19 -39.32 -37.38 15.15
CA PRO A 19 -37.99 -36.85 14.86
C PRO A 19 -37.03 -37.03 16.05
N LEU A 20 -35.85 -37.56 15.73
CA LEU A 20 -34.62 -37.62 16.53
C LEU A 20 -34.51 -36.50 17.57
N SER A 21 -34.55 -36.77 18.89
CA SER A 21 -34.12 -35.74 19.84
C SER A 21 -32.61 -35.46 19.69
N PRO A 22 -32.13 -34.25 19.99
CA PRO A 22 -30.70 -33.92 19.89
C PRO A 22 -29.78 -34.85 20.70
N GLU A 23 -30.29 -35.41 21.81
CA GLU A 23 -29.55 -36.36 22.66
C GLU A 23 -29.39 -37.73 22.00
N GLU A 24 -30.42 -38.22 21.32
CA GLU A 24 -30.39 -39.49 20.58
C GLU A 24 -29.46 -39.41 19.35
N VAL A 25 -29.49 -38.28 18.63
CA VAL A 25 -28.57 -38.04 17.50
C VAL A 25 -27.13 -37.98 17.98
N SER A 26 -26.86 -37.33 19.12
CA SER A 26 -25.53 -37.29 19.73
C SER A 26 -25.02 -38.69 20.12
N GLY A 27 -25.90 -39.55 20.63
CA GLY A 27 -25.60 -40.94 20.96
C GLY A 27 -25.17 -41.75 19.73
N ILE A 28 -25.93 -41.67 18.64
CA ILE A 28 -25.65 -42.38 17.39
C ILE A 28 -24.34 -41.88 16.75
N VAL A 29 -24.11 -40.57 16.75
CA VAL A 29 -22.85 -39.98 16.26
C VAL A 29 -21.68 -40.47 17.09
N ARG A 30 -21.81 -40.53 18.42
CA ARG A 30 -20.76 -41.04 19.31
C ARG A 30 -20.46 -42.52 19.08
N GLU A 31 -21.49 -43.33 18.84
CA GLU A 31 -21.33 -44.76 18.54
C GLU A 31 -20.64 -45.00 17.18
N VAL A 32 -20.97 -44.20 16.16
CA VAL A 32 -20.35 -44.29 14.83
C VAL A 32 -18.92 -43.74 14.81
N VAL A 33 -18.66 -42.65 15.53
CA VAL A 33 -17.29 -42.15 15.75
C VAL A 33 -16.50 -43.24 16.47
N SER A 34 -17.02 -43.80 17.56
CA SER A 34 -16.37 -44.90 18.29
C SER A 34 -16.11 -46.15 17.44
N SER A 35 -16.95 -46.46 16.45
CA SER A 35 -16.74 -47.63 15.58
C SER A 35 -15.75 -47.36 14.44
N LEU A 36 -15.65 -46.11 13.97
CA LEU A 36 -14.71 -45.72 12.91
C LEU A 36 -13.31 -45.39 13.44
N THR A 37 -13.20 -44.92 14.68
CA THR A 37 -11.93 -44.54 15.30
C THR A 37 -11.55 -45.52 16.41
N GLY A 38 -11.08 -46.70 16.04
CA GLY A 38 -10.16 -47.42 16.91
C GLY A 38 -8.88 -46.59 17.04
N ASP A 39 -8.52 -46.21 18.26
CA ASP A 39 -7.31 -45.46 18.64
C ASP A 39 -7.24 -43.94 18.36
N VAL A 40 -8.33 -43.19 18.56
CA VAL A 40 -8.20 -41.73 18.77
C VAL A 40 -8.33 -41.45 20.27
N SER A 41 -7.21 -41.13 20.93
CA SER A 41 -7.21 -40.79 22.35
C SER A 41 -7.83 -39.40 22.56
N ALA A 42 -8.27 -39.12 23.80
CA ALA A 42 -8.72 -37.79 24.18
C ALA A 42 -7.64 -36.71 23.97
N ALA A 43 -6.35 -37.09 23.99
CA ALA A 43 -5.24 -36.19 23.69
C ALA A 43 -5.18 -35.83 22.20
N ASP A 44 -5.49 -36.78 21.32
CA ASP A 44 -5.52 -36.56 19.87
C ASP A 44 -6.66 -35.61 19.49
N LEU A 45 -7.86 -35.80 20.06
CA LEU A 45 -9.00 -34.87 19.89
C LEU A 45 -8.67 -33.44 20.35
N LYS A 46 -7.95 -33.31 21.48
CA LYS A 46 -7.49 -32.00 21.97
C LYS A 46 -6.46 -31.37 21.03
N PHE A 47 -5.51 -32.14 20.54
CA PHE A 47 -4.51 -31.68 19.57
C PHE A 47 -5.15 -31.26 18.23
N TYR A 48 -6.15 -32.00 17.75
CA TYR A 48 -6.94 -31.62 16.57
C TYR A 48 -7.70 -30.30 16.80
N ALA A 49 -8.28 -30.09 17.98
CA ALA A 49 -8.93 -28.82 18.33
C ALA A 49 -7.94 -27.65 18.35
N GLU A 50 -6.76 -27.84 18.98
CA GLU A 50 -5.70 -26.82 19.00
C GLU A 50 -5.16 -26.49 17.59
N LEU A 51 -5.03 -27.50 16.71
CA LEU A 51 -4.68 -27.30 15.30
C LEU A 51 -5.77 -26.57 14.52
N GLN A 52 -7.04 -26.84 14.82
CA GLN A 52 -8.18 -26.16 14.20
C GLN A 52 -8.24 -24.69 14.62
N ASP A 53 -7.99 -24.39 15.90
CA ASP A 53 -7.91 -23.02 16.41
C ASP A 53 -6.75 -22.25 15.75
N LEU A 54 -5.59 -22.88 15.63
CA LEU A 54 -4.43 -22.31 14.92
C LEU A 54 -4.75 -22.06 13.44
N ALA A 55 -5.38 -23.02 12.77
CA ALA A 55 -5.77 -22.87 11.37
C ALA A 55 -6.79 -21.73 11.18
N SER A 56 -7.74 -21.59 12.11
CA SER A 56 -8.70 -20.47 12.12
C SER A 56 -8.00 -19.13 12.32
N TYR A 57 -7.05 -19.07 13.25
CA TYR A 57 -6.24 -17.87 13.49
C TYR A 57 -5.44 -17.46 12.25
N ILE A 58 -4.79 -18.42 11.58
CA ILE A 58 -4.03 -18.17 10.35
C ILE A 58 -4.95 -17.65 9.24
N ARG A 59 -6.16 -18.20 9.08
CA ARG A 59 -7.15 -17.69 8.10
C ARG A 59 -7.58 -16.27 8.41
N HIS A 60 -7.87 -15.97 9.68
CA HIS A 60 -8.23 -14.61 10.08
C HIS A 60 -7.11 -13.60 9.79
N ALA A 61 -5.87 -13.94 10.17
CA ALA A 61 -4.71 -13.10 9.88
C ALA A 61 -4.48 -12.92 8.37
N LYS A 62 -4.69 -13.97 7.56
CA LYS A 62 -4.66 -13.88 6.09
C LYS A 62 -5.69 -12.89 5.56
N GLN A 63 -6.92 -12.93 6.08
CA GLN A 63 -7.99 -12.02 5.68
C GLN A 63 -7.67 -10.56 6.04
N GLU A 64 -7.22 -10.31 7.28
CA GLU A 64 -6.83 -8.96 7.71
C GLU A 64 -5.71 -8.39 6.83
N ILE A 65 -4.75 -9.24 6.42
CA ILE A 65 -3.68 -8.85 5.51
C ILE A 65 -4.21 -8.59 4.10
N ALA A 66 -5.18 -9.37 3.62
CA ALA A 66 -5.83 -9.13 2.34
C ALA A 66 -6.57 -7.78 2.32
N ASP A 67 -7.21 -7.40 3.43
CA ASP A 67 -7.93 -6.14 3.58
C ASP A 67 -7.02 -4.91 3.54
N ILE A 68 -5.73 -5.05 3.88
CA ILE A 68 -4.71 -3.99 3.71
C ILE A 68 -4.45 -3.68 2.22
N LYS A 69 -4.93 -4.54 1.31
CA LYS A 69 -4.69 -4.48 -0.14
C LYS A 69 -3.21 -4.27 -0.46
N PRO A 70 -2.34 -5.20 -0.06
CA PRO A 70 -0.89 -5.00 -0.20
C PRO A 70 -0.47 -4.91 -1.68
N LYS A 71 -1.28 -5.46 -2.59
CA LYS A 71 -1.11 -5.33 -4.04
C LYS A 71 -1.28 -3.88 -4.52
N ASP A 72 -2.30 -3.16 -4.06
CA ASP A 72 -2.52 -1.75 -4.42
C ASP A 72 -1.38 -0.85 -3.88
N ILE A 73 -0.87 -1.18 -2.70
CA ILE A 73 0.26 -0.47 -2.08
C ILE A 73 1.52 -0.61 -2.95
N SER A 74 1.83 -1.83 -3.38
CA SER A 74 3.03 -2.13 -4.16
C SER A 74 2.91 -1.70 -5.62
N GLU A 75 1.77 -1.95 -6.26
CA GLU A 75 1.60 -1.68 -7.70
C GLU A 75 1.21 -0.23 -8.01
N SER A 76 0.65 0.53 -7.06
CA SER A 76 0.14 1.88 -7.34
C SER A 76 0.63 2.93 -6.34
N HIS A 77 0.39 2.75 -5.04
CA HIS A 77 0.58 3.86 -4.10
C HIS A 77 2.05 4.23 -3.86
N ILE A 78 2.92 3.25 -3.62
CA ILE A 78 4.35 3.52 -3.38
C ILE A 78 5.06 4.03 -4.64
N PRO A 79 4.88 3.43 -5.83
CA PRO A 79 5.45 3.95 -7.07
C PRO A 79 5.01 5.39 -7.34
N HIS A 80 3.70 5.66 -7.29
CA HIS A 80 3.17 7.01 -7.55
C HIS A 80 3.69 8.04 -6.55
N ALA A 81 3.69 7.73 -5.25
CA ALA A 81 4.24 8.63 -4.24
C ALA A 81 5.75 8.88 -4.41
N THR A 82 6.49 7.89 -4.91
CA THR A 82 7.91 8.05 -5.23
C THR A 82 8.11 8.99 -6.40
N ASP A 83 7.36 8.80 -7.49
CA ASP A 83 7.46 9.63 -8.69
C ASP A 83 7.11 11.10 -8.39
N GLU A 84 6.06 11.33 -7.61
CA GLU A 84 5.65 12.67 -7.17
C GLU A 84 6.74 13.34 -6.30
N LEU A 85 7.37 12.58 -5.38
CA LEU A 85 8.47 13.11 -4.56
C LEU A 85 9.71 13.43 -5.38
N ASP A 86 10.06 12.60 -6.37
CA ASP A 86 11.16 12.86 -7.29
C ASP A 86 10.88 14.11 -8.15
N ALA A 87 9.64 14.29 -8.62
CA ALA A 87 9.21 15.49 -9.35
C ALA A 87 9.28 16.76 -8.49
N VAL A 88 8.92 16.68 -7.21
CA VAL A 88 9.08 17.80 -6.27
C VAL A 88 10.55 18.16 -6.11
N VAL A 89 11.46 17.18 -5.96
CA VAL A 89 12.89 17.46 -5.87
C VAL A 89 13.37 18.19 -7.13
N GLY A 90 13.08 17.66 -8.32
CA GLY A 90 13.47 18.29 -9.58
C GLY A 90 12.93 19.72 -9.73
N ALA A 91 11.64 19.94 -9.47
CA ALA A 91 11.05 21.27 -9.56
C ALA A 91 11.67 22.27 -8.57
N THR A 92 12.04 21.82 -7.36
CA THR A 92 12.71 22.67 -6.38
C THR A 92 14.16 22.98 -6.75
N GLU A 93 14.87 22.05 -7.38
CA GLU A 93 16.21 22.27 -7.94
C GLU A 93 16.16 23.30 -9.07
N ASP A 94 15.24 23.13 -10.02
CA ASP A 94 15.05 24.05 -11.14
C ASP A 94 14.70 25.47 -10.68
N ALA A 95 13.79 25.59 -9.72
CA ALA A 95 13.42 26.87 -9.14
C ALA A 95 14.63 27.53 -8.43
N THR A 96 15.44 26.75 -7.73
CA THR A 96 16.63 27.23 -7.04
C THR A 96 17.69 27.74 -8.03
N ASN A 97 17.94 27.00 -9.11
CA ASN A 97 18.85 27.43 -10.18
C ASN A 97 18.39 28.75 -10.81
N LYS A 98 17.09 28.90 -11.09
CA LYS A 98 16.54 30.16 -11.61
C LYS A 98 16.73 31.33 -10.64
N ILE A 99 16.56 31.11 -9.34
CA ILE A 99 16.82 32.15 -8.32
C ILE A 99 18.31 32.55 -8.34
N MET A 100 19.22 31.58 -8.45
CA MET A 100 20.66 31.85 -8.53
C MET A 100 21.02 32.65 -9.79
N ASP A 101 20.47 32.31 -10.95
CA ASP A 101 20.68 33.05 -12.21
C ASP A 101 20.19 34.51 -12.12
N ILE A 102 19.06 34.73 -11.43
CA ILE A 102 18.54 36.07 -11.16
C ILE A 102 19.48 36.85 -10.23
N CYS A 103 20.02 36.20 -9.18
CA CYS A 103 21.00 36.82 -8.29
C CYS A 103 22.29 37.21 -9.02
N ASP A 104 22.76 36.40 -9.97
CA ASP A 104 23.91 36.75 -10.81
C ASP A 104 23.60 37.98 -11.69
N THR A 105 22.40 38.04 -12.25
CA THR A 105 21.94 39.21 -13.02
C THR A 105 21.90 40.47 -12.15
N ILE A 106 21.37 40.37 -10.92
CA ILE A 106 21.35 41.48 -9.95
C ILE A 106 22.78 41.93 -9.63
N SER A 107 23.70 40.99 -9.42
CA SER A 107 25.10 41.28 -9.10
C SER A 107 25.83 41.98 -10.26
N SER A 108 25.51 41.63 -11.51
CA SER A 108 26.01 42.33 -12.69
C SER A 108 25.53 43.78 -12.74
N ILE A 109 24.23 44.02 -12.51
CA ILE A 109 23.64 45.37 -12.50
C ILE A 109 24.18 46.20 -11.32
N ALA A 110 24.42 45.55 -10.17
CA ALA A 110 25.02 46.20 -9.02
C ALA A 110 26.41 46.78 -9.32
N GLY A 111 27.18 46.15 -10.21
CA GLY A 111 28.49 46.65 -10.65
C GLY A 111 28.43 47.99 -11.40
N GLU A 112 27.27 48.36 -11.94
CA GLU A 112 27.04 49.63 -12.66
C GLU A 112 26.50 50.74 -11.75
N CYS A 113 26.14 50.40 -10.51
CA CYS A 113 25.53 51.30 -9.54
C CYS A 113 26.58 52.08 -8.72
N ALA A 114 26.11 53.09 -7.97
CA ALA A 114 26.96 53.81 -7.01
C ALA A 114 27.51 52.84 -5.94
N PRO A 115 28.74 53.06 -5.41
CA PRO A 115 29.43 52.10 -4.55
C PRO A 115 28.63 51.62 -3.32
N GLU A 116 27.88 52.52 -2.69
CA GLU A 116 27.09 52.20 -1.50
C GLU A 116 25.89 51.29 -1.83
N THR A 117 25.19 51.57 -2.93
CA THR A 117 24.08 50.74 -3.44
C THR A 117 24.59 49.41 -3.99
N SER A 118 25.74 49.42 -4.68
CA SER A 118 26.40 48.23 -5.20
C SER A 118 26.71 47.24 -4.07
N GLN A 119 27.32 47.72 -2.98
CA GLN A 119 27.64 46.89 -1.82
C GLN A 119 26.38 46.29 -1.19
N GLN A 120 25.32 47.09 -1.01
CA GLN A 120 24.05 46.61 -0.45
C GLN A 120 23.42 45.51 -1.30
N LEU A 121 23.45 45.65 -2.63
CA LEU A 121 22.91 44.63 -3.55
C LEU A 121 23.72 43.33 -3.50
N VAL A 122 25.05 43.41 -3.46
CA VAL A 122 25.94 42.25 -3.35
C VAL A 122 25.76 41.52 -2.01
N ASP A 123 25.60 42.26 -0.92
CA ASP A 123 25.32 41.67 0.39
C ASP A 123 23.97 40.93 0.36
N CYS A 124 22.93 41.54 -0.24
CA CYS A 124 21.63 40.89 -0.39
C CYS A 124 21.68 39.62 -1.24
N THR A 125 22.37 39.63 -2.39
CA THR A 125 22.47 38.42 -3.23
C THR A 125 23.26 37.32 -2.54
N THR A 126 24.31 37.66 -1.79
CA THR A 126 25.05 36.71 -0.95
C THR A 126 24.15 36.01 0.07
N HIS A 127 23.29 36.76 0.77
CA HIS A 127 22.34 36.19 1.72
C HIS A 127 21.31 35.26 1.05
N ILE A 128 20.91 35.56 -0.20
CA ILE A 128 20.01 34.67 -0.96
C ILE A 128 20.73 33.37 -1.32
N PHE A 129 21.98 33.42 -1.79
CA PHE A 129 22.76 32.21 -2.09
C PHE A 129 22.90 31.31 -0.85
N GLU A 130 23.18 31.89 0.32
CA GLU A 130 23.25 31.13 1.57
C GLU A 130 21.91 30.49 1.95
N ALA A 131 20.80 31.21 1.78
CA ALA A 131 19.46 30.70 2.06
C ALA A 131 19.06 29.55 1.11
N CYS A 132 19.42 29.65 -0.17
CA CYS A 132 19.17 28.60 -1.16
C CYS A 132 19.97 27.32 -0.90
N ASN A 133 21.08 27.39 -0.17
CA ASN A 133 21.90 26.22 0.19
C ASN A 133 21.15 25.22 1.10
N PHE A 134 20.04 25.61 1.73
CA PHE A 134 19.17 24.69 2.49
C PHE A 134 18.42 23.68 1.61
N GLN A 135 18.34 23.92 0.30
CA GLN A 135 17.69 23.02 -0.66
C GLN A 135 18.39 21.66 -0.73
N ASP A 136 19.72 21.61 -0.66
CA ASP A 136 20.50 20.36 -0.67
C ASP A 136 20.08 19.42 0.49
N ILE A 137 19.90 19.96 1.69
CA ILE A 137 19.41 19.17 2.85
C ILE A 137 17.98 18.68 2.63
N THR A 138 17.14 19.48 1.97
CA THR A 138 15.74 19.10 1.69
C THR A 138 15.68 18.00 0.64
N GLY A 139 16.43 18.12 -0.46
CA GLY A 139 16.59 17.08 -1.48
C GLY A 139 17.09 15.77 -0.87
N GLN A 140 18.17 15.81 -0.10
CA GLN A 140 18.69 14.61 0.59
C GLN A 140 17.67 13.96 1.53
N ARG A 141 16.87 14.75 2.25
CA ARG A 141 15.82 14.22 3.13
C ARG A 141 14.70 13.56 2.34
N ILE A 142 14.27 14.15 1.24
CA ILE A 142 13.25 13.56 0.37
C ILE A 142 13.79 12.25 -0.24
N THR A 143 15.02 12.23 -0.73
CA THR A 143 15.66 11.00 -1.24
C THR A 143 15.68 9.88 -0.20
N LYS A 144 15.93 10.19 1.08
CA LYS A 144 15.84 9.20 2.17
C LYS A 144 14.42 8.68 2.39
N VAL A 145 13.41 9.55 2.27
CA VAL A 145 11.99 9.14 2.34
C VAL A 145 11.67 8.20 1.18
N VAL A 146 12.04 8.55 -0.04
CA VAL A 146 11.88 7.70 -1.24
C VAL A 146 12.54 6.34 -1.06
N GLN A 147 13.78 6.29 -0.57
CA GLN A 147 14.48 5.03 -0.28
C GLN A 147 13.75 4.19 0.78
N THR A 148 13.15 4.84 1.78
CA THR A 148 12.38 4.16 2.81
C THR A 148 11.10 3.56 2.24
N LEU A 149 10.39 4.29 1.37
CA LEU A 149 9.21 3.79 0.66
C LEU A 149 9.56 2.58 -0.22
N LYS A 150 10.66 2.64 -0.98
CA LYS A 150 11.17 1.49 -1.76
C LYS A 150 11.49 0.28 -0.88
N HIS A 151 12.01 0.49 0.33
CA HIS A 151 12.25 -0.62 1.26
C HIS A 151 10.94 -1.20 1.82
N ILE A 152 9.92 -0.37 2.05
CA ILE A 152 8.59 -0.85 2.44
C ILE A 152 7.98 -1.71 1.33
N ASP A 153 8.10 -1.29 0.07
CA ASP A 153 7.60 -2.02 -1.09
C ASP A 153 8.16 -3.45 -1.17
N VAL A 154 9.49 -3.61 -1.06
CA VAL A 154 10.15 -4.92 -1.02
C VAL A 154 9.62 -5.81 0.13
N LYS A 155 9.29 -5.22 1.29
CA LYS A 155 8.72 -5.99 2.42
C LYS A 155 7.28 -6.41 2.15
N VAL A 156 6.49 -5.55 1.50
CA VAL A 156 5.13 -5.85 1.09
C VAL A 156 5.11 -6.97 0.04
N GLU A 157 6.00 -6.92 -0.95
CA GLU A 157 6.18 -8.01 -1.92
C GLU A 157 6.56 -9.33 -1.26
N ALA A 158 7.53 -9.31 -0.33
CA ALA A 158 7.95 -10.51 0.40
C ALA A 158 6.81 -11.11 1.23
N LEU A 159 5.97 -10.24 1.82
CA LEU A 159 4.78 -10.64 2.57
C LEU A 159 3.75 -11.29 1.63
N LEU A 160 3.44 -10.67 0.49
CA LEU A 160 2.57 -11.24 -0.53
C LEU A 160 3.06 -12.62 -1.03
N ALA A 161 4.37 -12.76 -1.27
CA ALA A 161 4.98 -14.02 -1.69
C ALA A 161 4.85 -15.12 -0.61
N ALA A 162 4.99 -14.77 0.67
CA ALA A 162 4.91 -15.71 1.79
C ALA A 162 3.47 -16.20 2.07
N LEU A 163 2.46 -15.35 1.86
CA LEU A 163 1.06 -15.69 2.16
C LEU A 163 0.34 -16.45 1.03
N GLY A 164 0.87 -16.41 -0.20
CA GLY A 164 0.46 -17.26 -1.31
C GLY A 164 -0.80 -16.82 -2.06
N GLU A 165 -1.09 -17.50 -3.18
CA GLU A 165 -2.17 -17.24 -4.15
C GLU A 165 -3.60 -17.17 -3.57
N GLU A 166 -3.82 -17.54 -2.31
CA GLU A 166 -5.13 -17.45 -1.63
C GLU A 166 -5.55 -15.99 -1.41
N ILE A 167 -4.62 -15.10 -1.03
CA ILE A 167 -4.89 -13.66 -0.90
C ILE A 167 -5.21 -13.03 -2.26
N LYS A 168 -4.58 -13.52 -3.34
CA LYS A 168 -4.84 -13.07 -4.72
C LYS A 168 -6.24 -13.39 -5.22
N ARG A 169 -6.94 -14.37 -4.65
CA ARG A 169 -8.30 -14.76 -5.09
C ARG A 169 -9.40 -14.04 -4.32
N GLU A 170 -9.14 -13.66 -3.07
CA GLU A 170 -10.11 -12.97 -2.22
C GLU A 170 -10.00 -11.44 -2.33
N GLY A 171 -8.82 -10.91 -2.66
CA GLY A 171 -8.64 -9.54 -3.14
C GLY A 171 -9.13 -9.44 -4.60
N GLY A 172 -10.45 -9.37 -4.78
CA GLY A 172 -11.06 -9.24 -6.10
C GLY A 172 -10.47 -8.09 -6.92
N ASP A 173 -10.48 -8.26 -8.24
CA ASP A 173 -10.14 -7.27 -9.26
C ASP A 173 -10.98 -6.00 -9.09
N SER A 174 -10.55 -5.15 -8.16
CA SER A 174 -11.01 -3.79 -8.02
C SER A 174 -9.81 -2.95 -8.40
N GLY A 175 -9.66 -2.74 -9.71
CA GLY A 175 -8.64 -1.86 -10.26
C GLY A 175 -8.58 -0.59 -9.42
N ALA A 176 -7.34 -0.21 -9.08
CA ALA A 176 -7.02 0.96 -8.27
C ALA A 176 -8.05 2.07 -8.50
N GLY A 177 -8.89 2.33 -7.49
CA GLY A 177 -9.79 3.47 -7.54
C GLY A 177 -8.91 4.70 -7.77
N PRO A 178 -9.23 5.57 -8.74
CA PRO A 178 -8.36 6.68 -9.09
C PRO A 178 -8.05 7.45 -7.81
N ILE A 179 -6.76 7.54 -7.48
CA ILE A 179 -6.26 8.51 -6.51
C ILE A 179 -6.86 9.83 -6.95
N ASP A 180 -7.60 10.50 -6.07
CA ASP A 180 -8.39 11.68 -6.40
C ASP A 180 -7.46 12.76 -6.98
N GLU A 181 -7.33 12.80 -8.32
CA GLU A 181 -6.45 13.72 -9.04
C GLU A 181 -6.78 15.18 -8.71
N LYS A 182 -8.01 15.45 -8.21
CA LYS A 182 -8.39 16.78 -7.70
C LYS A 182 -7.63 17.20 -6.45
N ALA A 183 -7.13 16.26 -5.64
CA ALA A 183 -6.31 16.56 -4.47
C ALA A 183 -4.85 16.92 -4.85
N LEU A 184 -4.39 16.51 -6.03
CA LEU A 184 -3.04 16.76 -6.55
C LEU A 184 -2.93 18.01 -7.44
N LEU A 185 -4.02 18.78 -7.61
CA LEU A 185 -4.09 19.94 -8.51
C LEU A 185 -3.13 21.11 -8.21
N ASN A 186 -2.31 21.01 -7.16
CA ASN A 186 -1.34 22.06 -6.78
C ASN A 186 0.10 21.56 -6.68
N GLY A 187 0.42 20.38 -7.25
CA GLY A 187 1.78 19.85 -7.31
C GLY A 187 2.50 20.14 -8.64
N PRO A 188 3.84 20.09 -8.69
CA PRO A 188 4.57 20.10 -9.95
C PRO A 188 4.11 18.94 -10.84
N GLN A 189 3.84 19.20 -12.12
CA GLN A 189 3.37 18.14 -13.03
C GLN A 189 4.50 17.15 -13.31
N LEU A 190 4.17 15.87 -13.25
CA LEU A 190 5.07 14.81 -13.71
C LEU A 190 5.46 15.06 -15.18
N PRO A 191 6.72 14.84 -15.59
CA PRO A 191 7.18 15.12 -16.96
C PRO A 191 6.32 14.48 -18.05
N ASP A 192 5.79 13.28 -17.79
CA ASP A 192 4.96 12.52 -18.74
C ASP A 192 3.50 13.02 -18.81
N LYS A 193 3.07 13.85 -17.85
CA LYS A 193 1.75 14.50 -17.80
C LYS A 193 1.84 16.02 -17.99
N ALA A 194 3.05 16.55 -18.21
CA ALA A 194 3.27 17.97 -18.41
C ALA A 194 2.65 18.40 -19.74
N ILE A 195 1.60 19.24 -19.68
CA ILE A 195 1.09 19.89 -20.89
C ILE A 195 2.20 20.81 -21.41
N ASP A 196 2.60 20.64 -22.67
CA ASP A 196 3.63 21.48 -23.24
C ASP A 196 3.12 22.93 -23.41
N GLN A 197 4.03 23.90 -23.33
CA GLN A 197 3.65 25.31 -23.41
C GLN A 197 3.03 25.68 -24.78
N ASP A 198 3.37 24.95 -25.85
CA ASP A 198 2.79 25.14 -27.18
C ASP A 198 1.33 24.63 -27.24
N GLU A 199 0.95 23.67 -26.40
CA GLU A 199 -0.38 23.13 -26.25
C GLU A 199 -1.25 24.04 -25.38
N ILE A 200 -0.67 24.65 -24.34
CA ILE A 200 -1.30 25.74 -23.56
C ILE A 200 -1.62 26.93 -24.46
N ASP A 201 -0.65 27.34 -25.29
CA ASP A 201 -0.80 28.48 -26.19
C ASP A 201 -1.84 28.21 -27.30
N ARG A 202 -1.99 26.95 -27.75
CA ARG A 202 -3.09 26.53 -28.64
C ARG A 202 -4.46 26.58 -27.95
N LEU A 203 -4.56 26.07 -26.73
CA LEU A 203 -5.81 26.08 -25.95
C LEU A 203 -6.30 27.50 -25.62
N LEU A 204 -5.38 28.43 -25.39
CA LEU A 204 -5.68 29.83 -25.11
C LEU A 204 -5.99 30.65 -26.37
N SER A 205 -5.51 30.22 -27.55
CA SER A 205 -5.83 30.87 -28.83
C SER A 205 -7.15 30.41 -29.45
N ASP A 206 -7.70 29.28 -28.99
CA ASP A 206 -9.03 28.76 -29.37
C ASP A 206 -10.19 29.22 -28.43
N MET A 207 -9.91 30.12 -27.47
CA MET A 207 -10.89 30.78 -26.59
C MET A 207 -11.14 32.24 -26.99
#